data_AF-A0AAW1IGL2-F1
#
_entry.id   AF-A0AAW1IGL2-F1
#
_cell.length_a   1.000
_cell.length_b   1.000
_cell.length_c   1.000
_cell.angle_alpha   90.00
_cell.angle_beta   90.00
_cell.angle_gamma   90.00
#
_symmetry.space_group_name_H-M   'P 1'
#
loop_
_entity.id
_entity.type
_entity.pdbx_description
1 polymer ?
#
loop_
_entity_poly.entity_id
_entity_poly.type
_entity_poly.pdbx_seq_one_letter_code
_entity_poly.pdbx_strand_id
1 'polypeptide(L)' 'MFSNMKTYFTPLFLALLLLSLGMKSSEAQNEMCTYGTVEMDKCSISECISDCRDKVTHSTGRCITIDTCCCVNRDDVHR' A
#
# COMPACT_ATOMS: atom_id res chain seq x y z
N MET A 1 2.13 3.03 -58.78
CA MET A 1 0.99 2.98 -57.84
C MET A 1 1.47 2.17 -56.63
N PHE A 2 2.15 2.84 -55.70
CA PHE A 2 2.70 2.19 -54.52
C PHE A 2 1.62 2.15 -53.45
N SER A 3 1.20 0.93 -53.13
CA SER A 3 0.19 0.62 -52.12
C SER A 3 0.54 1.25 -50.78
N ASN A 4 -0.40 2.04 -50.28
CA ASN A 4 -0.47 2.51 -48.90
C ASN A 4 -0.64 1.29 -47.97
N MET A 5 0.47 0.67 -47.56
CA MET A 5 0.43 -0.38 -46.55
C MET A 5 0.35 0.30 -45.18
N LYS A 6 -0.88 0.41 -44.69
CA LYS A 6 -1.25 1.05 -43.43
C LYS A 6 -0.45 0.49 -42.25
N THR A 7 0.17 1.42 -41.56
CA THR A 7 0.82 1.37 -40.25
C THR A 7 -0.15 0.81 -39.19
N TYR A 8 -0.11 -0.49 -38.94
CA TYR A 8 -0.91 -1.14 -37.88
C TYR A 8 -0.05 -1.82 -36.80
N PHE A 9 1.25 -1.54 -36.74
CA PHE A 9 2.15 -2.23 -35.82
C PHE A 9 2.38 -1.51 -34.48
N THR A 10 1.79 -0.33 -34.30
CA THR A 10 2.11 0.55 -33.15
C THR A 10 1.18 0.47 -31.93
N PRO A 11 -0.09 0.02 -31.99
CA PRO A 11 -0.93 0.02 -30.78
C PRO A 11 -0.71 -1.21 -29.89
N LEU A 12 -0.20 -2.32 -30.42
CA LEU A 12 -0.04 -3.56 -29.65
C LEU A 12 1.10 -3.46 -28.62
N PHE A 13 2.19 -2.80 -28.99
CA PHE A 13 3.36 -2.64 -28.12
C PHE A 13 3.09 -1.67 -26.96
N LEU A 14 2.25 -0.65 -27.19
CA LEU A 14 1.86 0.31 -26.16
C LEU A 14 0.94 -0.32 -25.11
N ALA A 15 0.05 -1.23 -25.51
CA ALA A 15 -0.84 -1.96 -24.60
C ALA A 15 -0.08 -2.94 -23.69
N LEU A 16 0.96 -3.60 -24.21
CA LEU A 16 1.82 -4.51 -23.44
C LEU A 16 2.64 -3.80 -22.35
N LEU A 17 3.03 -2.54 -22.55
CA LEU A 17 3.76 -1.74 -21.56
C LEU A 17 2.91 -1.31 -20.36
N LEU A 18 1.59 -1.18 -20.51
CA LEU A 18 0.70 -0.77 -19.41
C LEU A 18 0.34 -1.92 -18.46
N LEU A 19 0.46 -3.18 -18.91
CA LEU A 19 0.20 -4.37 -18.10
C LEU A 19 1.31 -4.66 -17.07
N SER A 20 2.55 -4.20 -17.30
CA SER A 20 3.65 -4.38 -16.35
C SER A 20 3.68 -3.34 -15.22
N LEU A 21 2.87 -2.28 -15.28
CA LEU A 21 2.74 -1.29 -14.20
C LEU A 21 1.58 -1.57 -13.24
N GLY A 22 0.74 -2.57 -13.54
CA GLY A 22 -0.31 -3.01 -12.63
C GLY A 22 0.22 -4.10 -11.70
N MET A 23 0.08 -3.90 -10.40
CA MET A 23 0.31 -4.92 -9.34
C MET A 23 1.75 -5.03 -8.81
N LYS A 24 2.28 -3.93 -8.26
CA LYS A 24 3.14 -4.04 -7.09
C LYS A 24 2.95 -2.84 -6.15
N SER A 25 1.78 -2.77 -5.50
CA SER A 25 1.47 -1.71 -4.54
C SER A 25 1.33 -2.21 -3.10
N SER A 26 1.59 -3.48 -2.82
CA SER A 26 1.48 -4.03 -1.45
C SER A 26 2.79 -3.95 -0.65
N GLU A 27 3.93 -3.62 -1.26
CA GLU A 27 5.23 -3.61 -0.57
C GLU A 27 5.75 -2.20 -0.23
N ALA A 28 5.18 -1.13 -0.79
CA ALA A 28 5.64 0.25 -0.52
C ALA A 28 5.09 0.83 0.81
N GLN A 29 4.22 0.10 1.51
CA GLN A 29 3.62 0.56 2.78
C GLN A 29 4.23 -0.11 4.02
N ASN A 30 5.12 -1.09 3.84
CA ASN A 30 5.76 -1.79 4.97
C ASN A 30 6.91 -0.97 5.60
N GLU A 31 7.31 0.14 4.98
CA GLU A 31 8.34 1.05 5.48
C GLU A 31 7.79 2.06 6.51
N MET A 32 6.47 2.08 6.76
CA MET A 32 5.81 3.07 7.63
C MET A 32 5.50 2.56 9.05
N CYS A 33 5.71 1.28 9.35
CA CYS A 33 5.36 0.67 10.64
C CYS A 33 6.60 0.43 11.51
N THR A 34 6.81 1.28 12.52
CA THR A 34 7.95 1.16 13.46
C THR A 34 7.97 -0.18 14.21
N TYR A 35 6.80 -0.72 14.55
CA TYR A 35 6.64 -1.94 15.35
C TYR A 35 5.88 -3.06 14.62
N GLY A 36 5.65 -2.91 13.32
CA GLY A 36 4.93 -3.88 12.49
C GLY A 36 3.41 -3.64 12.40
N THR A 37 2.70 -4.62 11.84
CA THR A 37 1.27 -4.55 11.56
C THR A 37 0.46 -5.55 12.40
N VAL A 38 -0.84 -5.28 12.53
CA VAL A 38 -1.83 -6.14 13.19
C VAL A 38 -3.02 -6.29 12.25
N GLU A 39 -3.37 -7.54 11.93
CA GLU A 39 -4.57 -7.86 11.17
C GLU A 39 -5.80 -7.78 12.07
N MET A 40 -6.86 -7.15 11.57
CA MET A 40 -8.11 -6.89 12.29
C MET A 40 -9.30 -7.10 11.36
N ASP A 41 -10.45 -7.52 11.88
CA ASP A 41 -11.69 -7.70 11.08
C ASP A 41 -12.13 -6.39 10.41
N LYS A 42 -12.02 -5.29 11.16
CA LYS A 42 -12.20 -3.93 10.67
C LYS A 42 -11.26 -3.02 11.43
N CYS A 43 -10.40 -2.31 10.71
CA CYS A 43 -9.44 -1.41 11.32
C CYS A 43 -10.16 -0.21 11.91
N SER A 44 -10.37 -0.27 13.23
CA SER A 44 -10.80 0.84 14.06
C SER A 44 -9.58 1.45 14.72
N ILE A 45 -9.38 2.76 14.56
CA ILE A 45 -8.21 3.45 15.12
C ILE A 45 -8.12 3.24 16.64
N SER A 46 -9.24 3.22 17.35
CA SER A 46 -9.26 3.01 18.81
C SER A 46 -8.77 1.61 19.20
N GLU A 47 -9.24 0.58 18.49
CA GLU A 47 -8.84 -0.81 18.76
C GLU A 47 -7.39 -1.05 18.31
N CYS A 48 -7.02 -0.53 17.14
CA CYS A 48 -5.67 -0.54 16.62
C CYS A 48 -4.66 0.09 17.60
N ILE A 49 -4.98 1.25 18.18
CA ILE A 49 -4.14 1.88 19.21
C ILE A 49 -4.08 1.03 20.49
N SER A 50 -5.19 0.40 20.88
CA SER A 50 -5.24 -0.46 22.07
C SER A 50 -4.34 -1.68 21.90
N ASP A 51 -4.47 -2.40 20.78
CA ASP A 51 -3.67 -3.59 20.47
C ASP A 51 -2.19 -3.26 20.31
N CYS A 52 -1.86 -2.13 19.68
CA CYS A 52 -0.47 -1.69 19.60
C CYS A 52 0.10 -1.37 20.99
N ARG A 53 -0.65 -0.70 21.87
CA ARG A 53 -0.19 -0.38 23.23
C ARG A 53 -0.04 -1.60 24.12
N ASP A 54 -0.89 -2.61 23.94
CA ASP A 54 -0.76 -3.89 24.65
C ASP A 54 0.58 -4.57 24.34
N LYS A 55 1.03 -4.48 23.07
CA LYS A 55 2.33 -4.99 22.63
C LYS A 55 3.51 -4.09 23.02
N VAL A 56 3.34 -2.77 22.92
CA VAL A 56 4.41 -1.77 23.11
C VAL A 56 3.85 -0.51 23.79
N THR A 57 4.25 -0.26 25.04
CA THR A 57 3.70 0.78 25.94
C THR A 57 3.74 2.22 25.38
N HIS A 58 4.65 2.52 24.45
CA HIS A 58 4.82 3.85 23.83
C HIS A 58 4.39 3.91 22.36
N SER A 59 3.71 2.89 21.85
CA SER A 59 3.23 2.87 20.48
C SER A 59 1.85 3.50 20.33
N THR A 60 1.54 3.88 19.09
CA THR A 60 0.19 4.22 18.63
C THR A 60 -0.10 3.42 17.37
N GLY A 61 -1.38 3.23 17.08
CA GLY A 61 -1.85 2.53 15.90
C GLY A 61 -2.37 3.50 14.83
N ARG A 62 -2.15 3.19 13.55
CA ARG A 62 -2.81 3.82 12.41
C ARG A 62 -3.36 2.76 11.47
N CYS A 63 -4.57 2.97 10.96
CA CYS A 63 -5.13 2.10 9.93
C CYS A 63 -4.51 2.42 8.58
N ILE A 64 -3.81 1.44 8.00
CA ILE A 64 -3.22 1.56 6.65
C ILE A 64 -4.13 0.94 5.59
N THR A 65 -4.92 -0.05 5.97
CA THR A 65 -6.00 -0.61 5.14
C THR A 65 -7.28 -0.74 5.97
N ILE A 66 -8.34 -1.28 5.36
CA ILE A 66 -9.63 -1.53 6.02
C ILE A 66 -9.54 -2.59 7.12
N ASP A 67 -8.51 -3.43 7.09
CA ASP A 67 -8.31 -4.64 7.89
C ASP A 67 -6.89 -4.73 8.49
N THR A 68 -6.02 -3.75 8.21
CA THR A 68 -4.64 -3.73 8.71
C THR A 68 -4.37 -2.47 9.51
N CYS A 69 -4.00 -2.69 10.77
CA CYS A 69 -3.45 -1.72 11.69
C CYS A 69 -1.92 -1.72 11.63
N CYS A 70 -1.32 -0.54 11.74
CA CYS A 70 0.13 -0.32 11.73
C CYS A 70 0.55 0.31 13.06
N CYS A 71 1.43 -0.35 13.79
CA CYS A 71 1.96 0.13 15.06
C CYS A 71 3.21 0.99 14.81
N VAL A 72 3.15 2.24 15.23
CA VAL A 72 4.22 3.25 15.08
C VAL A 72 4.57 3.87 16.42
N ASN A 73 5.72 4.53 16.52
CA ASN A 73 6.02 5.31 17.70
C ASN A 73 5.09 6.53 17.78
N ARG A 74 4.63 6.88 18.99
CA ARG A 74 3.74 8.02 19.19
C ARG A 74 4.38 9.33 18.73
N ASP A 75 5.70 9.44 18.83
CA ASP A 75 6.47 10.60 18.42
C ASP A 75 6.55 10.77 16.88
N ASP A 76 6.40 9.70 16.11
CA ASP A 76 6.45 9.73 14.63
C ASP A 76 5.17 10.33 14.01
N VAL A 77 4.08 10.45 14.78
CA VAL A 77 2.79 10.93 14.27
C VAL A 77 2.70 12.47 14.18
N HIS A 78 3.59 13.20 14.86
CA HIS A 78 3.58 14.68 14.91
C HIS A 78 4.61 15.36 13.99
N ARG A 79 5.35 14.59 13.21
CA ARG A 79 6.39 15.10 12.30
C ARG A 79 5.90 15.12 10.86
#